data_AF-A0A7Y7B1U2-F1
#
_entry.id   AF-A0A7Y7B1U2-F1
#
_cell.length_a   1.000
_cell.length_b   1.000
_cell.length_c   1.000
_cell.angle_alpha   90.00
_cell.angle_beta   90.00
_cell.angle_gamma   90.00
#
_symmetry.space_group_name_H-M   'P 1'
#
loop_
_entity.id
_entity.type
_entity.pdbx_description
1 polymer ?
#
loop_
_entity_poly.entity_id
_entity_poly.type
_entity_poly.pdbx_seq_one_letter_code
_entity_poly.pdbx_strand_id
1 'polypeptide(L)'
;MNPGETVLSQNRLHEEIALLAAYLLSSGRGLLEEPADYGAFRCADAARRTLEILEKAGASTPALTAVRERLDGVMFSPMGGDIDLAGILDELCLQTATALQELTS
;
A
#
# COMPACT_ATOMS: atom_id res chain seq x y z
N MET A 1 5.81 -2.47 19.21
CA MET A 1 7.09 -1.85 18.81
C MET A 1 8.14 -2.26 19.82
N ASN A 2 9.20 -2.95 19.37
CA ASN A 2 10.29 -3.41 20.24
C ASN A 2 11.38 -2.33 20.35
N PRO A 3 12.15 -2.27 21.44
CA PRO A 3 13.29 -1.36 21.56
C PRO A 3 14.40 -1.82 20.59
N GLY A 4 14.61 -1.08 19.50
CA GLY A 4 15.65 -1.38 18.50
C GLY A 4 15.26 -1.18 17.03
N GLU A 5 13.98 -0.94 16.74
CA GLU A 5 13.51 -0.67 15.39
C GLU A 5 13.97 0.73 14.96
N THR A 6 14.98 0.79 14.09
CA THR A 6 15.54 2.06 13.62
C THR A 6 14.63 2.59 12.54
N VAL A 7 13.91 3.67 12.86
CA VAL A 7 13.15 4.48 11.89
C VAL A 7 14.04 4.82 10.70
N LEU A 8 13.50 4.76 9.48
CA LEU A 8 14.24 5.11 8.26
C LEU A 8 14.98 6.44 8.42
N SER A 9 16.24 6.47 7.99
CA SER A 9 16.94 7.74 7.84
C SER A 9 16.29 8.57 6.75
N GLN A 10 16.41 9.90 6.83
CA GLN A 10 15.81 10.81 5.86
C GLN A 10 16.23 10.51 4.41
N ASN A 11 17.51 10.16 4.19
CA ASN A 11 18.00 9.79 2.86
C ASN A 11 17.32 8.51 2.34
N ARG A 12 17.10 7.51 3.20
CA ARG A 12 16.40 6.29 2.81
C ARG A 12 14.92 6.54 2.55
N LEU A 13 14.26 7.38 3.35
CA LEU A 13 12.88 7.78 3.09
C LEU A 13 12.74 8.46 1.71
N HIS A 14 13.62 9.40 1.37
CA HIS A 14 13.62 10.05 0.05
C HIS A 14 13.83 9.05 -1.09
N GLU A 15 14.74 8.09 -0.91
CA GLU A 15 15.00 7.02 -1.88
C GLU A 15 13.76 6.14 -2.09
N GLU A 16 13.11 5.68 -1.02
CA GLU A 16 11.89 4.85 -1.08
C GLU A 16 10.74 5.59 -1.78
N ILE A 17 10.56 6.89 -1.51
CA ILE A 17 9.57 7.72 -2.20
C ILE A 17 9.91 7.84 -3.71
N ALA A 18 11.19 8.03 -4.05
CA ALA A 18 11.62 8.07 -5.45
C ALA A 18 11.39 6.73 -6.17
N LEU A 19 11.62 5.60 -5.48
CA LEU A 19 11.35 4.26 -6.00
C LEU A 19 9.84 4.02 -6.19
N LEU A 20 9.00 4.50 -5.28
CA LEU A 20 7.54 4.47 -5.45
C LEU A 20 7.10 5.28 -6.67
N ALA A 21 7.67 6.47 -6.89
CA ALA A 21 7.40 7.26 -8.09
C ALA A 21 7.83 6.52 -9.37
N ALA A 22 9.00 5.89 -9.38
CA ALA A 22 9.47 5.08 -10.51
C ALA A 22 8.54 3.89 -10.78
N TYR A 23 8.05 3.22 -9.72
CA TYR A 23 7.07 2.14 -9.82
C TYR A 23 5.76 2.64 -10.44
N LEU A 24 5.22 3.77 -9.98
CA LEU A 24 3.98 4.34 -10.50
C LEU A 24 4.09 4.73 -11.98
N LEU A 25 5.20 5.37 -12.37
CA LEU A 25 5.44 5.78 -13.77
C LEU A 25 5.58 4.57 -14.71
N SER A 26 6.37 3.58 -14.30
CA SER A 26 6.55 2.35 -15.08
C SER A 26 5.26 1.53 -15.17
N SER A 27 4.50 1.42 -14.08
CA SER A 27 3.18 0.78 -14.06
C SER A 27 2.20 1.51 -14.99
N GLY A 28 2.12 2.83 -14.90
CA GLY A 28 1.25 3.64 -15.75
C GLY A 28 1.55 3.48 -17.24
N ARG A 29 2.83 3.39 -17.62
CA ARG A 29 3.21 3.09 -19.02
C ARG A 29 2.80 1.68 -19.43
N GLY A 30 3.04 0.68 -18.58
CA GLY A 30 2.70 -0.71 -18.84
C GLY A 30 1.20 -0.92 -19.05
N LEU A 31 0.38 -0.30 -18.20
CA LEU A 31 -1.08 -0.37 -18.24
C LEU A 31 -1.72 0.13 -19.55
N LEU A 32 -1.00 0.86 -20.40
CA LEU A 32 -1.48 1.23 -21.74
C LEU A 32 -1.55 0.02 -22.70
N GLU A 33 -0.79 -1.04 -22.43
CA GLU A 33 -0.70 -2.24 -23.27
C GLU A 33 -1.12 -3.53 -22.52
N GLU A 34 -1.34 -3.44 -21.21
CA GLU A 34 -1.74 -4.56 -20.34
C GLU A 34 -3.28 -4.65 -20.22
N PRO A 35 -3.82 -5.79 -19.77
CA PRO A 35 -5.23 -5.93 -19.43
C PRO A 35 -5.72 -4.86 -18.45
N ALA A 36 -6.93 -4.34 -18.66
CA ALA A 36 -7.46 -3.20 -17.90
C ALA A 36 -7.64 -3.49 -16.40
N ASP A 37 -7.92 -4.73 -16.04
CA ASP A 37 -8.06 -5.20 -14.66
C ASP A 37 -6.75 -5.09 -13.85
N TYR A 38 -5.59 -5.09 -14.52
CA TYR A 38 -4.29 -4.94 -13.85
C TYR A 38 -4.15 -3.57 -13.18
N GLY A 39 -4.89 -2.56 -13.66
CA GLY A 39 -4.87 -1.23 -13.08
C GLY A 39 -5.23 -1.23 -11.59
N ALA A 40 -6.28 -1.98 -11.22
CA ALA A 40 -6.72 -2.08 -9.84
C ALA A 40 -5.66 -2.76 -8.95
N PHE A 41 -5.03 -3.83 -9.43
CA PHE A 41 -3.94 -4.51 -8.71
C PHE A 41 -2.70 -3.62 -8.55
N ARG A 42 -2.33 -2.84 -9.57
CA ARG A 42 -1.22 -1.88 -9.49
C ARG A 42 -1.49 -0.79 -8.47
N CYS A 43 -2.71 -0.27 -8.42
CA CYS A 43 -3.13 0.70 -7.40
C CYS A 43 -3.08 0.09 -5.99
N ALA A 44 -3.55 -1.14 -5.82
CA ALA A 44 -3.50 -1.86 -4.55
C ALA A 44 -2.05 -2.08 -4.06
N ASP A 45 -1.14 -2.53 -4.94
CA ASP A 45 0.28 -2.70 -4.57
C ASP A 45 0.98 -1.35 -4.31
N ALA A 46 0.64 -0.29 -5.05
CA ALA A 46 1.14 1.05 -4.77
C ALA A 46 0.72 1.54 -3.38
N ALA A 47 -0.55 1.34 -3.00
CA ALA A 47 -1.05 1.67 -1.68
C ALA A 47 -0.33 0.85 -0.59
N ARG A 48 -0.17 -0.46 -0.81
CA ARG A 48 0.55 -1.38 0.09
C ARG A 48 1.99 -0.91 0.35
N ARG A 49 2.73 -0.59 -0.71
CA ARG A 49 4.10 -0.05 -0.63
C ARG A 49 4.15 1.30 0.08
N THR A 50 3.18 2.17 -0.17
CA THR A 50 3.09 3.48 0.49
C THR A 50 2.93 3.33 2.00
N LEU A 51 2.03 2.45 2.44
CA LEU A 51 1.82 2.18 3.87
C LEU A 51 3.03 1.49 4.51
N GLU A 52 3.71 0.61 3.78
CA GLU A 52 4.97 0.00 4.23
C GLU A 52 6.08 1.04 4.43
N ILE A 53 6.21 2.03 3.52
CA ILE A 53 7.15 3.15 3.68
C ILE A 53 6.81 3.97 4.92
N LEU A 54 5.53 4.25 5.14
CA LEU A 54 5.04 5.01 6.29
C LEU A 54 5.34 4.29 7.62
N GLU A 55 5.14 2.96 7.65
CA GLU A 55 5.47 2.10 8.79
C GLU A 55 6.96 2.11 9.10
N LYS A 56 7.82 1.90 8.09
CA LYS A 56 9.28 1.95 8.24
C LYS A 56 9.78 3.35 8.65
N ALA A 57 9.06 4.41 8.28
CA ALA A 57 9.33 5.78 8.69
C ALA A 57 8.84 6.09 10.12
N GLY A 58 8.27 5.12 10.85
CA GLY A 58 7.77 5.33 12.21
C GLY A 58 6.53 6.23 12.28
N ALA A 59 5.83 6.40 11.16
CA ALA A 59 4.69 7.30 11.03
C ALA A 59 3.36 6.56 10.76
N SER A 60 3.34 5.22 10.89
CA SER A 60 2.11 4.42 10.76
C SER A 60 1.35 4.34 12.08
N THR A 61 0.04 4.12 11.98
CA THR A 61 -0.85 3.78 13.09
C THR A 61 -1.24 2.30 13.01
N PRO A 62 -1.72 1.68 14.09
CA PRO A 62 -2.22 0.31 14.03
C PRO A 62 -3.32 0.11 12.96
N ALA A 63 -4.18 1.10 12.77
CA ALA A 63 -5.23 1.07 11.75
C ALA A 63 -4.65 1.07 10.31
N LEU A 64 -3.64 1.91 10.04
CA LEU A 64 -2.97 1.94 8.73
C LEU A 64 -2.13 0.67 8.49
N THR A 65 -1.50 0.12 9.53
CA THR A 65 -0.81 -1.17 9.44
C THR A 65 -1.78 -2.30 9.11
N ALA A 66 -2.98 -2.31 9.69
CA ALA A 66 -4.01 -3.31 9.36
C ALA A 66 -4.46 -3.24 7.90
N VAL A 67 -4.62 -2.03 7.34
CA VAL A 67 -4.92 -1.82 5.91
C VAL A 67 -3.79 -2.41 5.03
N ARG A 68 -2.52 -2.18 5.39
CA ARG A 68 -1.35 -2.74 4.68
C ARG A 68 -1.35 -4.27 4.71
N GLU A 69 -1.59 -4.87 5.88
CA GLU A 69 -1.63 -6.33 6.04
C GLU A 69 -2.78 -6.96 5.25
N ARG A 70 -3.93 -6.30 5.18
CA ARG A 70 -5.05 -6.75 4.35
C ARG A 70 -4.70 -6.71 2.87
N LEU A 71 -3.97 -5.69 2.41
CA LEU A 71 -3.42 -5.60 1.05
C LEU A 71 -2.37 -6.69 0.75
N ASP A 72 -1.51 -7.05 1.71
CA ASP A 72 -0.59 -8.19 1.56
C ASP A 72 -1.39 -9.48 1.26
N GLY A 73 -2.49 -9.70 1.97
CA GLY A 73 -3.37 -10.85 1.75
C GLY A 73 -3.97 -10.92 0.34
N VAL A 74 -4.24 -9.77 -0.28
CA VAL A 74 -4.70 -9.69 -1.68
C VAL A 74 -3.56 -10.03 -2.65
N MET A 75 -2.38 -9.43 -2.44
CA MET A 75 -1.26 -9.53 -3.36
C MET A 75 -0.55 -10.90 -3.35
N PHE A 76 -0.60 -11.59 -2.21
CA PHE A 76 0.03 -12.91 -2.03
C PHE A 76 -0.98 -14.05 -2.03
N SER A 77 -2.24 -13.79 -2.38
CA SER A 77 -3.28 -14.82 -2.49
C SER A 77 -2.93 -15.83 -3.61
N PRO A 78 -3.21 -17.14 -3.44
CA PRO A 78 -2.99 -18.12 -4.49
C PRO A 78 -3.70 -17.75 -5.79
N MET A 79 -2.98 -17.82 -6.92
CA MET A 79 -3.56 -17.61 -8.25
C MET A 79 -4.70 -18.61 -8.50
N GLY A 80 -5.88 -18.10 -8.88
CA GLY A 80 -7.03 -18.90 -9.30
C GLY A 80 -8.23 -18.91 -8.33
N GLY A 81 -8.19 -18.16 -7.23
CA GLY A 81 -9.39 -17.87 -6.44
C GLY A 81 -10.20 -16.71 -7.06
N ASP A 82 -11.54 -16.81 -7.04
CA ASP A 82 -12.42 -15.66 -7.27
C ASP A 82 -12.24 -14.67 -6.11
N ILE A 83 -11.30 -13.74 -6.28
CA ILE A 83 -11.11 -12.64 -5.34
C ILE A 83 -12.11 -11.55 -5.73
N ASP A 84 -13.03 -11.23 -4.83
CA ASP A 84 -13.86 -10.03 -4.95
C ASP A 84 -13.02 -8.77 -4.67
N LEU A 85 -12.20 -8.39 -5.65
CA LEU A 85 -11.31 -7.24 -5.53
C LEU A 85 -12.09 -5.95 -5.29
N ALA A 86 -13.27 -5.80 -5.90
CA ALA A 86 -14.10 -4.60 -5.73
C ALA A 86 -14.55 -4.46 -4.28
N GLY A 87 -15.16 -5.50 -3.70
CA GLY A 87 -15.61 -5.47 -2.30
C GLY A 87 -14.45 -5.26 -1.32
N ILE A 88 -13.28 -5.85 -1.60
CA ILE A 88 -12.08 -5.64 -0.79
C ILE A 88 -11.60 -4.18 -0.86
N LEU A 89 -11.57 -3.58 -2.06
CA LEU A 89 -11.16 -2.18 -2.21
C LEU A 89 -12.14 -1.22 -1.50
N ASP A 90 -13.44 -1.47 -1.58
CA ASP A 90 -14.45 -0.68 -0.85
C ASP A 90 -14.23 -0.74 0.67
N GLU A 91 -13.97 -1.94 1.21
CA GLU A 91 -13.65 -2.15 2.62
C GLU A 91 -12.38 -1.36 3.02
N LEU A 92 -11.32 -1.49 2.23
CA LEU A 92 -10.03 -0.83 2.48
C LEU A 92 -10.13 0.69 2.40
N CYS A 93 -10.93 1.24 1.48
CA CYS A 93 -11.20 2.66 1.40
C CYS A 93 -11.86 3.18 2.69
N LEU A 94 -12.85 2.47 3.21
CA LEU A 94 -13.52 2.84 4.46
C LEU A 94 -12.58 2.75 5.67
N GLN A 95 -11.81 1.65 5.77
CA GLN A 95 -10.82 1.48 6.84
C GLN A 95 -9.76 2.58 6.82
N THR A 96 -9.26 2.93 5.63
CA THR A 96 -8.29 4.01 5.45
C THR A 96 -8.89 5.35 5.86
N ALA A 97 -10.14 5.65 5.46
CA ALA A 97 -10.81 6.89 5.83
C ALA A 97 -10.97 7.02 7.36
N THR A 98 -11.34 5.94 8.05
CA THR A 98 -11.40 5.91 9.52
C THR A 98 -10.02 6.14 10.14
N ALA A 99 -8.98 5.46 9.65
CA ALA A 99 -7.61 5.63 10.13
C ALA A 99 -7.10 7.07 9.96
N LEU A 100 -7.49 7.75 8.87
CA LEU A 100 -7.16 9.15 8.63
C LEU A 100 -7.88 10.09 9.61
N GLN A 101 -9.12 9.82 10.00
CA GLN A 101 -9.82 10.61 11.01
C GLN A 101 -9.11 10.56 12.35
N GLU A 102 -8.64 9.38 12.77
CA GLU A 102 -7.87 9.18 14.01
C GLU A 102 -6.53 9.92 14.00
N LEU A 103 -5.88 10.05 12.84
CA LEU A 103 -4.63 10.82 12.71
C LEU A 103 -4.81 12.33 12.89
N THR A 104 -6.01 12.84 12.60
CA THR A 104 -6.33 14.27 12.64
C THR A 104 -7.06 14.71 13.91
N SER A 105 -7.41 13.77 14.79
CA SER A 105 -8.14 14.00 16.04
C SER A 105 -7.19 14.16 17.23
#